data_AF-A0A667WMD3-F1
#
_entry.id   AF-A0A667WMD3-F1
#
_cell.length_a   1.000
_cell.length_b   1.000
_cell.length_c   1.000
_cell.angle_alpha   90.00
_cell.angle_beta   90.00
_cell.angle_gamma   90.00
#
_symmetry.space_group_name_H-M   'P 1'
#
loop_
_entity.id
_entity.type
_entity.pdbx_description
1 polymer ?
#
loop_
_entity_poly.entity_id
_entity_poly.type
_entity_poly.pdbx_seq_one_letter_code
_entity_poly.pdbx_strand_id
1 'polypeptide(L)'
;MRQFESQVNDFMDSLIEESASLEPAPVPAVFSPPLSDKERNKLRHFRPPLGQGKQFVSRRSLLDELFEVNHIRTIYHMFIALLILFILSTLVVDFIDEGRLVLDFDLLVYAFGQFPLVVCTWICMFLSVLLSWSCPKLCSLLFGSTFLLYQALGLGFLPTYVVVSNSLPPASCFIIILEQVRLMMKAHSYVRENVPRVLARAKDKTGILVVPQVSQYLYFLFAPTLIYRDSYPRNPVIRWSYVATKLLQVLGSLFYAYYVFVRLCIPQFRSISLQLFDLRAMVLCVFNSILPGVLVLFLAFFAFLHCWLNAFAEMLRFADRMFYKDWWNSTSFANYYRTWNVVVHDWLYYYVYRDFLWMSQKRCKAAAMFFVFTVSAVVHEYILAICFGFFYPVLFCLFMCFGMMFNFILHDQRKGPIWNIIMWTSLFLGQGVIICLYSQEWYAQRYCPVKEPSFLELLTPRSWSCHLQKGLVADSDRL
;
A
#
# COMPACT_ATOMS: atom_id res chain seq x y z
N MET A 1 43.52 3.48 6.48
CA MET A 1 42.25 3.05 7.12
C MET A 1 42.01 3.79 8.44
N ARG A 2 42.83 3.64 9.49
CA ARG A 2 42.61 4.37 10.77
C ARG A 2 42.62 5.90 10.65
N GLN A 3 43.42 6.46 9.75
CA GLN A 3 43.48 7.90 9.51
C GLN A 3 42.24 8.42 8.76
N PHE A 4 41.60 7.57 7.95
CA PHE A 4 40.35 7.87 7.27
C PHE A 4 39.16 7.77 8.22
N GLU A 5 39.15 6.79 9.13
CA GLU A 5 38.15 6.71 10.21
C GLU A 5 38.22 7.92 11.15
N SER A 6 39.42 8.39 11.49
CA SER A 6 39.59 9.63 12.28
C SER A 6 39.05 10.85 11.54
N GLN A 7 39.38 11.02 10.25
CA GLN A 7 38.87 12.15 9.47
C GLN A 7 37.34 12.12 9.28
N VAL A 8 36.75 10.94 9.14
CA VAL A 8 35.28 10.78 9.05
C VAL A 8 34.62 11.08 10.39
N ASN A 9 35.21 10.63 11.50
CA ASN A 9 34.68 10.92 12.83
C ASN A 9 34.78 12.42 13.16
N ASP A 10 35.92 13.06 12.89
CA ASP A 10 36.11 14.50 13.11
C ASP A 10 35.16 15.33 12.24
N PHE A 11 34.88 14.89 11.01
CA PHE A 11 33.90 15.51 10.13
C PHE A 11 32.45 15.29 10.59
N MET A 12 32.13 14.12 11.16
CA MET A 12 30.80 13.89 11.74
C MET A 12 30.59 14.71 13.00
N ASP A 13 31.62 14.84 13.85
CA ASP A 13 31.56 15.62 15.08
C ASP A 13 31.43 17.12 14.78
N SER A 14 32.13 17.63 13.76
CA SER A 14 31.96 19.03 13.33
C SER A 14 30.57 19.33 12.78
N LEU A 15 29.97 18.40 12.02
CA LEU A 15 28.58 18.53 11.55
C LEU A 15 27.56 18.46 12.71
N ILE A 16 27.85 17.68 13.76
CA ILE A 16 27.02 17.61 14.96
C ILE A 16 27.11 18.95 15.73
N GLU A 17 28.30 19.52 15.86
CA GLU A 17 28.52 20.80 16.54
C GLU A 17 27.92 21.99 15.76
N GLU A 18 28.03 21.97 14.43
CA GLU A 18 27.39 22.97 13.55
C GLU A 18 25.85 22.84 13.59
N SER A 19 25.31 21.63 13.71
CA SER A 19 23.87 21.42 13.91
C SER A 19 23.37 21.80 15.30
N ALA A 20 24.23 21.74 16.32
CA ALA A 20 23.91 22.12 17.70
C ALA A 20 23.98 23.63 17.94
N SER A 21 24.80 24.36 17.16
CA SER A 21 24.93 25.83 17.23
C SER A 21 23.82 26.58 16.48
N LEU A 22 23.05 25.90 15.62
CA LEU A 22 21.81 26.40 15.04
C LEU A 22 20.64 26.22 16.03
N GLU A 23 20.62 27.03 17.09
CA GLU A 23 19.43 27.15 17.94
C GLU A 23 18.26 27.73 17.11
N PRO A 24 17.09 27.06 17.04
CA PRO A 24 15.87 27.72 16.62
C PRO A 24 15.41 28.66 17.74
N ALA A 25 15.09 29.92 17.39
CA ALA A 25 14.38 30.84 18.27
C ALA A 25 13.18 30.15 18.95
N PRO A 26 12.85 30.46 20.22
CA PRO A 26 11.82 29.75 20.95
C PRO A 26 10.44 30.09 20.38
N VAL A 27 9.96 29.27 19.46
CA VAL A 27 8.57 29.27 19.01
C VAL A 27 7.76 28.52 20.07
N PRO A 28 6.68 29.10 20.63
CA PRO A 28 5.88 28.42 21.63
C PRO A 28 5.29 27.15 21.02
N ALA A 29 5.70 26.02 21.61
CA ALA A 29 5.19 24.69 21.34
C ALA A 29 3.71 24.62 21.71
N VAL A 30 2.82 25.11 20.84
CA VAL A 30 1.39 24.79 20.86
C VAL A 30 1.22 23.39 20.26
N PHE A 31 1.84 22.40 20.92
CA PHE A 31 1.36 21.04 20.85
C PHE A 31 0.22 20.94 21.87
N SER A 32 -0.85 20.26 21.48
CA SER A 32 -2.00 19.89 22.31
C SER A 32 -1.64 19.67 23.79
N PRO A 33 -2.51 20.01 24.76
CA PRO A 33 -2.18 19.99 26.17
C PRO A 33 -1.47 18.67 26.52
N PRO A 34 -0.36 18.70 27.28
CA PRO A 34 0.42 17.50 27.54
C PRO A 34 -0.51 16.47 28.17
N LEU A 35 -0.73 15.36 27.45
CA LEU A 35 -1.36 14.17 28.00
C LEU A 35 -0.68 13.88 29.34
N SER A 36 -1.48 13.76 30.40
CA SER A 36 -0.98 13.47 31.75
C SER A 36 -0.02 12.28 31.67
N ASP A 37 1.05 12.24 32.47
CA ASP A 37 1.93 11.06 32.54
C ASP A 37 1.16 9.75 32.79
N LYS A 38 -0.04 9.86 33.39
CA LYS A 38 -1.00 8.77 33.56
C LYS A 38 -1.63 8.29 32.24
N GLU A 39 -1.91 9.19 31.30
CA GLU A 39 -2.41 8.88 29.95
C GLU A 39 -1.29 8.42 29.02
N ARG A 40 -0.08 9.00 29.15
CA ARG A 40 1.13 8.57 28.42
C ARG A 40 1.57 7.17 28.84
N ASN A 41 1.51 6.85 30.14
CA ASN A 41 1.74 5.51 30.65
C ASN A 41 0.61 4.53 30.28
N LYS A 42 -0.65 4.97 30.20
CA LYS A 42 -1.73 4.15 29.61
C LYS A 42 -1.42 3.81 28.15
N LEU A 43 -1.11 4.79 27.29
CA LEU A 43 -0.79 4.56 25.88
C LEU A 43 0.49 3.76 25.65
N ARG A 44 1.54 3.92 26.47
CA ARG A 44 2.77 3.11 26.41
C ARG A 44 2.58 1.67 26.91
N HIS A 45 1.64 1.44 27.83
CA HIS A 45 1.34 0.11 28.39
C HIS A 45 0.10 -0.58 27.79
N PHE A 46 -0.56 -0.01 26.79
CA PHE A 46 -1.59 -0.71 26.00
C PHE A 46 -0.94 -1.70 25.00
N ARG A 47 -0.16 -2.67 25.51
CA ARG A 47 -0.20 -4.00 24.92
C ARG A 47 -1.50 -4.61 25.45
N PRO A 48 -2.53 -4.84 24.61
CA PRO A 48 -3.69 -5.58 25.08
C PRO A 48 -3.18 -6.89 25.71
N PRO A 49 -3.70 -7.28 26.90
CA PRO A 49 -3.36 -8.55 27.51
C PRO A 49 -3.47 -9.65 26.45
N LEU A 50 -2.57 -10.63 26.48
CA LEU A 50 -2.64 -11.82 25.62
C LEU A 50 -4.04 -12.45 25.77
N GLY A 51 -4.94 -12.17 24.83
CA GLY A 51 -6.34 -12.60 24.90
C GLY A 51 -7.34 -11.56 24.40
N GLN A 52 -7.07 -10.26 24.55
CA GLN A 52 -7.97 -9.22 24.02
C GLN A 52 -7.59 -8.88 22.58
N GLY A 53 -8.59 -8.81 21.69
CA GLY A 53 -8.39 -8.33 20.31
C GLY A 53 -8.35 -6.81 20.22
N LYS A 54 -8.24 -6.24 19.02
CA LYS A 54 -8.24 -4.79 18.81
C LYS A 54 -9.48 -4.12 19.44
N GLN A 55 -9.25 -3.07 20.22
CA GLN A 55 -10.29 -2.18 20.73
C GLN A 55 -10.36 -0.95 19.84
N PHE A 56 -11.56 -0.65 19.35
CA PHE A 56 -11.81 0.51 18.50
C PHE A 56 -12.21 1.70 19.37
N VAL A 57 -11.56 2.84 19.15
CA VAL A 57 -11.78 4.07 19.93
C VAL A 57 -12.12 5.19 18.95
N SER A 58 -13.03 6.08 19.34
CA SER A 58 -13.32 7.29 18.57
C SER A 58 -12.11 8.21 18.56
N ARG A 59 -11.53 8.46 17.38
CA ARG A 59 -10.36 9.33 17.21
C ARG A 59 -10.24 9.79 15.76
N ARG A 60 -9.70 11.01 15.56
CA ARG A 60 -9.47 11.58 14.23
C ARG A 60 -8.23 10.95 13.57
N SER A 61 -8.12 11.16 12.27
CA SER A 61 -6.93 10.76 11.52
C SER A 61 -5.79 11.73 11.85
N LEU A 62 -4.58 11.19 12.05
CA LEU A 62 -3.43 11.98 12.49
C LEU A 62 -3.12 13.17 11.57
N LEU A 63 -3.23 12.98 10.25
CA LEU A 63 -2.92 14.05 9.29
C LEU A 63 -3.97 15.16 9.28
N ASP A 64 -5.24 14.85 9.62
CA ASP A 64 -6.26 15.91 9.79
C ASP A 64 -5.92 16.81 10.97
N GLU A 65 -5.35 16.26 12.05
CA GLU A 65 -4.88 17.04 13.19
C GLU A 65 -3.61 17.83 12.83
N LEU A 66 -2.68 17.22 12.08
CA LEU A 66 -1.44 17.90 11.64
C LEU A 66 -1.68 19.05 10.67
N PHE A 67 -2.69 18.97 9.79
CA PHE A 67 -3.00 20.08 8.88
C PHE A 67 -3.57 21.31 9.57
N GLU A 68 -4.02 21.20 10.83
CA GLU A 68 -4.38 22.35 11.65
C GLU A 68 -3.12 23.17 12.01
N VAL A 69 -1.92 22.56 11.98
CA VAL A 69 -0.64 23.26 12.16
C VAL A 69 -0.24 23.98 10.87
N ASN A 70 0.09 25.27 10.99
CA ASN A 70 0.43 26.13 9.84
C ASN A 70 1.60 25.59 8.99
N HIS A 71 2.64 25.06 9.61
CA HIS A 71 3.83 24.55 8.89
C HIS A 71 3.50 23.38 7.95
N ILE A 72 2.71 22.41 8.41
CA ILE A 72 2.32 21.24 7.58
C ILE A 72 1.32 21.66 6.51
N ARG A 73 0.45 22.63 6.82
CA ARG A 73 -0.47 23.21 5.84
C ARG A 73 0.28 23.88 4.69
N THR A 74 1.41 24.54 4.96
CA THR A 74 2.28 25.09 3.91
C THR A 74 2.82 23.99 3.00
N ILE A 75 3.29 22.86 3.56
CA ILE A 75 3.75 21.73 2.75
C ILE A 75 2.62 21.23 1.84
N TYR A 76 1.41 21.09 2.37
CA TYR A 76 0.24 20.74 1.56
C TYR A 76 -0.02 21.74 0.42
N HIS A 77 0.07 23.05 0.68
CA HIS A 77 -0.05 24.07 -0.36
C HIS A 77 1.09 24.00 -1.38
N MET A 78 2.32 23.68 -0.98
CA MET A 78 3.44 23.49 -1.91
C MET A 78 3.20 22.33 -2.87
N PHE A 79 2.64 21.20 -2.39
CA PHE A 79 2.25 20.09 -3.26
C PHE A 79 1.17 20.51 -4.27
N ILE A 80 0.17 21.30 -3.84
CA ILE A 80 -0.85 21.85 -4.75
C ILE A 80 -0.22 22.79 -5.78
N ALA A 81 0.68 23.69 -5.36
CA ALA A 81 1.36 24.60 -6.27
C ALA A 81 2.20 23.83 -7.30
N LEU A 82 2.89 22.77 -6.88
CA LEU A 82 3.64 21.90 -7.77
C LEU A 82 2.74 21.15 -8.76
N LEU A 83 1.54 20.72 -8.34
CA LEU A 83 0.53 20.17 -9.25
C LEU A 83 0.09 21.19 -10.31
N ILE A 84 -0.19 22.43 -9.90
CA ILE A 84 -0.57 23.51 -10.82
C ILE A 84 0.55 23.76 -11.83
N LEU A 85 1.81 23.75 -11.39
CA LEU A 85 2.96 23.89 -12.27
C LEU A 85 3.09 22.71 -13.25
N PHE A 86 2.83 21.47 -12.82
CA PHE A 86 2.82 20.31 -13.74
C PHE A 86 1.71 20.42 -14.79
N ILE A 87 0.52 20.86 -14.40
CA ILE A 87 -0.59 21.09 -15.33
C ILE A 87 -0.21 22.19 -16.32
N LEU A 88 0.28 23.33 -15.84
CA LEU A 88 0.67 24.45 -16.68
C LEU A 88 1.81 24.07 -17.64
N SER A 89 2.85 23.42 -17.12
CA SER A 89 3.95 22.90 -17.94
C SER A 89 3.45 21.94 -19.00
N THR A 90 2.42 21.15 -18.69
CA THR A 90 1.86 20.21 -19.65
C THR A 90 1.13 20.95 -20.77
N LEU A 91 0.21 21.83 -20.41
CA LEU A 91 -0.55 22.65 -21.35
C LEU A 91 0.37 23.50 -22.25
N VAL A 92 1.46 24.04 -21.71
CA VAL A 92 2.42 24.85 -22.46
C VAL A 92 3.18 23.99 -23.48
N VAL A 93 3.67 22.81 -23.09
CA VAL A 93 4.39 21.94 -24.03
C VAL A 93 3.45 21.45 -25.14
N ASP A 94 2.24 21.01 -24.78
CA ASP A 94 1.27 20.53 -25.77
C ASP A 94 0.85 21.65 -26.74
N PHE A 95 0.71 22.89 -26.24
CA PHE A 95 0.46 24.06 -27.08
C PHE A 95 1.63 24.40 -28.02
N ILE A 96 2.88 24.23 -27.57
CA ILE A 96 4.07 24.45 -28.39
C ILE A 96 4.19 23.37 -29.48
N ASP A 97 3.95 22.11 -29.14
CA ASP A 97 4.16 20.98 -30.03
C ASP A 97 3.05 20.89 -31.10
N GLU A 98 1.79 21.09 -30.74
CA GLU A 98 0.65 20.90 -31.64
C GLU A 98 0.03 22.20 -32.17
N GLY A 99 0.41 23.35 -31.61
CA GLY A 99 -0.19 24.66 -31.94
C GLY A 99 -1.64 24.83 -31.49
N ARG A 100 -2.19 23.88 -30.72
CA ARG A 100 -3.53 23.91 -30.11
C ARG A 100 -3.48 23.31 -28.71
N LEU A 101 -4.40 23.73 -27.84
CA LEU A 101 -4.58 23.12 -26.53
C LEU A 101 -5.35 21.80 -26.70
N VAL A 102 -4.63 20.71 -26.91
CA VAL A 102 -5.21 19.37 -26.94
C VAL A 102 -4.99 18.73 -25.57
N LEU A 103 -6.09 18.52 -24.83
CA LEU A 103 -6.08 17.81 -23.56
C LEU A 103 -6.29 16.33 -23.82
N ASP A 104 -5.24 15.62 -24.22
CA ASP A 104 -5.32 14.18 -24.43
C ASP A 104 -5.18 13.43 -23.09
N PHE A 105 -6.25 12.74 -22.72
CA PHE A 105 -6.32 11.86 -21.55
C PHE A 105 -6.23 10.38 -21.96
N ASP A 106 -5.63 10.09 -23.11
CA ASP A 106 -5.59 8.77 -23.72
C ASP A 106 -5.00 7.71 -22.80
N LEU A 107 -3.95 8.07 -22.05
CA LEU A 107 -3.36 7.16 -21.07
C LEU A 107 -4.34 6.80 -19.94
N LEU A 108 -5.21 7.72 -19.49
CA LEU A 108 -6.26 7.40 -18.51
C LEU A 108 -7.35 6.52 -19.13
N VAL A 109 -7.79 6.83 -20.36
CA VAL A 109 -8.80 6.05 -21.07
C VAL A 109 -8.30 4.62 -21.33
N TYR A 110 -7.04 4.48 -21.74
CA TYR A 110 -6.36 3.20 -21.88
C TYR A 110 -6.26 2.47 -20.53
N ALA A 111 -5.75 3.13 -19.49
CA ALA A 111 -5.50 2.49 -18.19
C ALA A 111 -6.78 2.01 -17.49
N PHE A 112 -7.87 2.77 -17.61
CA PHE A 112 -9.21 2.43 -17.07
C PHE A 112 -10.14 1.79 -18.10
N GLY A 113 -9.59 1.25 -19.20
CA GLY A 113 -10.36 0.58 -20.24
C GLY A 113 -11.14 -0.64 -19.73
N GLN A 114 -12.17 -1.04 -20.48
CA GLN A 114 -13.08 -2.15 -20.15
C GLN A 114 -13.77 -2.02 -18.77
N PHE A 115 -14.04 -0.79 -18.32
CA PHE A 115 -14.67 -0.50 -17.04
C PHE A 115 -15.99 -1.24 -16.75
N PRO A 116 -16.91 -1.49 -17.73
CA PRO A 116 -18.12 -2.27 -17.45
C PRO A 116 -17.82 -3.68 -16.93
N LEU A 117 -16.80 -4.36 -17.47
CA LEU A 117 -16.38 -5.68 -17.02
C LEU A 117 -15.82 -5.64 -15.59
N VAL A 118 -15.09 -4.58 -15.24
CA VAL A 118 -14.60 -4.33 -13.87
C VAL A 118 -15.75 -4.25 -12.88
N VAL A 119 -16.78 -3.46 -13.21
CA VAL A 119 -17.97 -3.30 -12.35
C VAL A 119 -18.73 -4.61 -12.21
N CYS A 120 -18.99 -5.32 -13.32
CA CYS A 120 -19.66 -6.61 -13.28
C CYS A 120 -18.90 -7.64 -12.42
N THR A 121 -17.58 -7.73 -12.60
CA THR A 121 -16.71 -8.64 -11.83
C THR A 121 -16.73 -8.29 -10.34
N TRP A 122 -16.64 -7.00 -10.01
CA TRP A 122 -16.71 -6.54 -8.63
C TRP A 122 -18.05 -6.83 -7.96
N ILE A 123 -19.18 -6.62 -8.66
CA ILE A 123 -20.52 -6.96 -8.16
C ILE A 123 -20.60 -8.47 -7.89
N CYS A 124 -20.12 -9.31 -8.80
CA CYS A 124 -20.10 -10.76 -8.61
C CYS A 124 -19.27 -11.19 -7.39
N MET A 125 -18.05 -10.66 -7.23
CA MET A 125 -17.21 -10.91 -6.05
C MET A 125 -17.88 -10.44 -4.76
N PHE A 126 -18.49 -9.26 -4.78
CA PHE A 126 -19.14 -8.68 -3.62
C PHE A 126 -20.35 -9.51 -3.18
N LEU A 127 -21.21 -9.90 -4.13
CA LEU A 127 -22.37 -10.75 -3.87
C LEU A 127 -21.96 -12.14 -3.38
N SER A 128 -20.91 -12.74 -3.93
CA SER A 128 -20.44 -14.06 -3.48
C SER A 128 -19.97 -14.02 -2.02
N VAL A 129 -19.25 -12.96 -1.63
CA VAL A 129 -18.82 -12.76 -0.24
C VAL A 129 -20.02 -12.52 0.67
N LEU A 130 -20.98 -11.69 0.25
CA LEU A 130 -22.20 -11.42 1.03
C LEU A 130 -22.98 -12.71 1.32
N LEU A 131 -23.08 -13.62 0.34
CA LEU A 131 -23.76 -14.92 0.48
C LEU A 131 -23.00 -15.90 1.40
N SER A 132 -21.68 -15.75 1.53
CA SER A 132 -20.85 -16.61 2.41
C SER A 132 -21.13 -16.43 3.91
N TRP A 133 -21.91 -15.42 4.28
CA TRP A 133 -22.32 -15.10 5.65
C TRP A 133 -23.02 -16.23 6.42
N SER A 134 -23.84 -17.03 5.72
CA SER A 134 -24.96 -17.77 6.32
C SER A 134 -24.60 -19.10 7.00
N CYS A 135 -23.35 -19.57 6.96
CA CYS A 135 -23.08 -21.01 7.10
C CYS A 135 -22.14 -21.51 8.21
N PRO A 136 -21.97 -20.91 9.41
CA PRO A 136 -21.13 -21.52 10.45
C PRO A 136 -21.83 -22.66 11.25
N LYS A 137 -22.91 -23.28 10.73
CA LYS A 137 -23.74 -24.24 11.46
C LYS A 137 -23.42 -25.73 11.20
N LEU A 138 -22.59 -26.06 10.21
CA LEU A 138 -22.28 -27.45 9.84
C LEU A 138 -20.85 -27.85 10.27
N CYS A 139 -20.67 -29.14 10.58
CA CYS A 139 -19.43 -29.80 11.01
C CYS A 139 -18.12 -29.06 10.69
N SER A 140 -17.34 -28.74 11.75
CA SER A 140 -16.14 -27.88 11.74
C SER A 140 -15.17 -28.11 10.57
N LEU A 141 -14.90 -29.37 10.21
CA LEU A 141 -13.95 -29.71 9.14
C LEU A 141 -14.52 -29.52 7.74
N LEU A 142 -15.75 -29.99 7.47
CA LEU A 142 -16.38 -29.86 6.16
C LEU A 142 -16.58 -28.38 5.81
N PHE A 143 -17.08 -27.58 6.76
CA PHE A 143 -17.23 -26.14 6.56
C PHE A 143 -15.87 -25.46 6.30
N GLY A 144 -14.83 -25.82 7.06
CA GLY A 144 -13.48 -25.29 6.85
C GLY A 144 -12.94 -25.61 5.45
N SER A 145 -13.04 -26.86 5.01
CA SER A 145 -12.62 -27.28 3.67
C SER A 145 -13.41 -26.58 2.56
N THR A 146 -14.73 -26.47 2.68
CA THR A 146 -15.57 -25.75 1.72
C THR A 146 -15.22 -24.26 1.67
N PHE A 147 -14.98 -23.62 2.82
CA PHE A 147 -14.58 -22.22 2.89
C PHE A 147 -13.21 -21.99 2.25
N LEU A 148 -12.23 -22.86 2.50
CA LEU A 148 -10.92 -22.78 1.86
C LEU A 148 -11.02 -22.97 0.34
N LEU A 149 -11.85 -23.92 -0.11
CA LEU A 149 -12.11 -24.12 -1.54
C LEU A 149 -12.77 -22.88 -2.17
N TYR A 150 -13.73 -22.26 -1.49
CA TYR A 150 -14.35 -21.01 -1.92
C TYR A 150 -13.34 -19.85 -1.99
N GLN A 151 -12.48 -19.69 -0.98
CA GLN A 151 -11.43 -18.67 -1.00
C GLN A 151 -10.45 -18.89 -2.16
N ALA A 152 -10.03 -20.13 -2.40
CA ALA A 152 -9.05 -20.45 -3.44
C ALA A 152 -9.65 -20.35 -4.86
N LEU A 153 -10.80 -20.98 -5.11
CA LEU A 153 -11.40 -21.03 -6.45
C LEU A 153 -12.31 -19.82 -6.73
N GLY A 154 -13.19 -19.49 -5.80
CA GLY A 154 -14.20 -18.45 -5.98
C GLY A 154 -13.62 -17.04 -5.94
N LEU A 155 -12.80 -16.74 -4.93
CA LEU A 155 -12.16 -15.42 -4.81
C LEU A 155 -10.74 -15.37 -5.37
N GLY A 156 -9.97 -16.45 -5.29
CA GLY A 156 -8.60 -16.49 -5.81
C GLY A 156 -8.55 -16.63 -7.33
N PHE A 157 -8.98 -17.78 -7.83
CA PHE A 157 -8.83 -18.15 -9.24
C PHE A 157 -9.76 -17.36 -10.16
N LEU A 158 -11.05 -17.26 -9.85
CA LEU A 158 -12.04 -16.70 -10.79
C LEU A 158 -11.77 -15.22 -11.17
N PRO A 159 -11.52 -14.28 -10.24
CA PRO A 159 -11.23 -12.89 -10.62
C PRO A 159 -9.92 -12.77 -11.40
N THR A 160 -8.90 -13.53 -11.00
CA THR A 160 -7.62 -13.62 -11.73
C THR A 160 -7.83 -14.14 -13.15
N TYR A 161 -8.66 -15.18 -13.33
CA TYR A 161 -8.99 -15.74 -14.63
C TYR A 161 -9.70 -14.71 -15.51
N VAL A 162 -10.68 -13.96 -14.98
CA VAL A 162 -11.38 -12.92 -15.74
C VAL A 162 -10.41 -11.83 -16.21
N VAL A 163 -9.55 -11.35 -15.32
CA VAL A 163 -8.54 -10.32 -15.61
C VAL A 163 -7.59 -10.76 -16.72
N VAL A 164 -7.01 -11.96 -16.59
CA VAL A 164 -5.99 -12.48 -17.51
C VAL A 164 -6.61 -12.85 -18.86
N SER A 165 -7.76 -13.54 -18.86
CA SER A 165 -8.43 -13.98 -20.11
C SER A 165 -8.92 -12.80 -20.95
N ASN A 166 -9.39 -11.72 -20.32
CA ASN A 166 -9.87 -10.53 -21.03
C ASN A 166 -8.77 -9.48 -21.28
N SER A 167 -7.53 -9.77 -20.86
CA SER A 167 -6.36 -8.89 -21.02
C SER A 167 -6.67 -7.46 -20.56
N LEU A 168 -7.16 -7.33 -19.31
CA LEU A 168 -7.55 -6.03 -18.77
C LEU A 168 -6.36 -5.06 -18.70
N PRO A 169 -6.57 -3.76 -18.97
CA PRO A 169 -5.54 -2.76 -18.78
C PRO A 169 -5.08 -2.66 -17.31
N PRO A 170 -3.87 -2.13 -17.05
CA PRO A 170 -3.25 -2.21 -15.73
C PRO A 170 -4.10 -1.62 -14.60
N ALA A 171 -4.63 -0.40 -14.73
CA ALA A 171 -5.37 0.23 -13.63
C ALA A 171 -6.72 -0.46 -13.37
N SER A 172 -7.44 -0.86 -14.43
CA SER A 172 -8.63 -1.72 -14.33
C SER A 172 -8.34 -3.05 -13.63
N CYS A 173 -7.20 -3.68 -13.92
CA CYS A 173 -6.74 -4.87 -13.23
C CYS A 173 -6.46 -4.61 -11.74
N PHE A 174 -5.72 -3.54 -11.41
CA PHE A 174 -5.44 -3.17 -10.02
C PHE A 174 -6.72 -3.01 -9.19
N ILE A 175 -7.78 -2.43 -9.75
CA ILE A 175 -9.08 -2.30 -9.06
C ILE A 175 -9.61 -3.68 -8.66
N ILE A 176 -9.68 -4.65 -9.59
CA ILE A 176 -10.22 -5.98 -9.30
C ILE A 176 -9.34 -6.73 -8.29
N ILE A 177 -8.03 -6.79 -8.52
CA ILE A 177 -7.13 -7.62 -7.70
C ILE A 177 -6.96 -7.04 -6.29
N LEU A 178 -6.93 -5.71 -6.13
CA LEU A 178 -6.91 -5.10 -4.80
C LEU A 178 -8.22 -5.32 -4.05
N GLU A 179 -9.37 -5.20 -4.73
CA GLU A 179 -10.68 -5.49 -4.14
C GLU A 179 -10.84 -6.97 -3.80
N GLN A 180 -10.31 -7.87 -4.63
CA GLN A 180 -10.25 -9.30 -4.38
C GLN A 180 -9.49 -9.59 -3.08
N VAL A 181 -8.25 -9.10 -2.95
CA VAL A 181 -7.44 -9.29 -1.73
C VAL A 181 -8.14 -8.71 -0.50
N ARG A 182 -8.73 -7.51 -0.61
CA ARG A 182 -9.52 -6.88 0.46
C ARG A 182 -10.67 -7.75 0.90
N LEU A 183 -11.45 -8.29 -0.04
CA LEU A 183 -12.61 -9.14 0.23
C LEU A 183 -12.21 -10.48 0.83
N MET A 184 -11.13 -11.10 0.36
CA MET A 184 -10.56 -12.32 0.95
C MET A 184 -10.16 -12.10 2.41
N MET A 185 -9.44 -11.01 2.71
CA MET A 185 -9.04 -10.65 4.07
C MET A 185 -10.25 -10.43 5.00
N LYS A 186 -11.29 -9.73 4.50
CA LYS A 186 -12.52 -9.51 5.26
C LYS A 186 -13.32 -10.78 5.51
N ALA A 187 -13.48 -11.62 4.50
CA ALA A 187 -14.16 -12.90 4.62
C ALA A 187 -13.44 -13.81 5.63
N HIS A 188 -12.10 -13.86 5.58
CA HIS A 188 -11.29 -14.58 6.57
C HIS A 188 -11.48 -14.03 7.99
N SER A 189 -11.39 -12.71 8.18
CA SER A 189 -11.58 -12.06 9.48
C SER A 189 -12.96 -12.38 10.07
N TYR A 190 -14.00 -12.32 9.25
CA TYR A 190 -15.36 -12.63 9.66
C TYR A 190 -15.50 -14.06 10.18
N VAL A 191 -15.02 -15.05 9.42
CA VAL A 191 -15.09 -16.46 9.84
C VAL A 191 -14.25 -16.68 11.11
N ARG A 192 -13.02 -16.15 11.14
CA ARG A 192 -12.07 -16.35 12.23
C ARG A 192 -12.52 -15.72 13.57
N GLU A 193 -13.28 -14.64 13.54
CA GLU A 193 -13.84 -14.01 14.74
C GLU A 193 -15.11 -14.73 15.27
N ASN A 194 -15.90 -15.34 14.39
CA ASN A 194 -17.17 -15.97 14.77
C ASN A 194 -17.06 -17.45 15.09
N VAL A 195 -16.15 -18.20 14.46
CA VAL A 195 -15.96 -19.64 14.72
C VAL A 195 -15.70 -19.95 16.21
N PRO A 196 -14.78 -19.25 16.92
CA PRO A 196 -14.56 -19.51 18.35
C PRO A 196 -15.80 -19.25 19.21
N ARG A 197 -16.65 -18.29 18.82
CA ARG A 197 -17.88 -17.94 19.56
C ARG A 197 -18.94 -19.01 19.42
N VAL A 198 -19.11 -19.54 18.20
CA VAL A 198 -20.01 -20.66 17.92
C VAL A 198 -19.51 -21.92 18.64
N LEU A 199 -18.21 -22.21 18.61
CA LEU A 199 -17.61 -23.36 19.29
C LEU A 199 -17.72 -23.28 20.83
N ALA A 200 -17.50 -22.11 21.42
CA ALA A 200 -17.66 -21.90 22.86
C ALA A 200 -19.11 -22.13 23.29
N ARG A 201 -20.08 -21.61 22.52
CA ARG A 201 -21.51 -21.78 22.82
C ARG A 201 -22.06 -23.16 22.50
N ALA A 202 -21.51 -23.89 21.54
CA ALA A 202 -21.86 -25.30 21.33
C ALA A 202 -21.53 -26.17 22.56
N LYS A 203 -20.58 -25.74 23.39
CA LYS A 203 -20.28 -26.38 24.68
C LYS A 203 -21.27 -25.97 25.79
N ASP A 204 -21.77 -24.74 25.75
CA ASP A 204 -22.77 -24.19 26.67
C ASP A 204 -24.20 -24.40 26.13
N LYS A 205 -24.82 -25.56 26.43
CA LYS A 205 -26.13 -26.03 25.90
C LYS A 205 -27.36 -25.13 26.15
N THR A 206 -27.23 -23.94 26.73
CA THR A 206 -28.32 -23.10 27.25
C THR A 206 -28.48 -21.72 26.60
N GLY A 207 -27.63 -21.33 25.63
CA GLY A 207 -27.66 -19.98 25.04
C GLY A 207 -28.34 -19.88 23.67
N ILE A 208 -29.22 -18.88 23.48
CA ILE A 208 -29.71 -18.46 22.14
C ILE A 208 -28.51 -18.13 21.24
N LEU A 209 -28.45 -18.71 20.03
CA LEU A 209 -27.39 -18.47 19.06
C LEU A 209 -27.52 -17.04 18.50
N VAL A 210 -26.74 -16.10 19.04
CA VAL A 210 -26.59 -14.76 18.45
C VAL A 210 -25.65 -14.91 17.26
N VAL A 211 -26.20 -15.38 16.14
CA VAL A 211 -25.56 -15.17 14.83
C VAL A 211 -25.57 -13.67 14.60
N PRO A 212 -24.47 -13.07 14.16
CA PRO A 212 -24.51 -11.66 13.83
C PRO A 212 -25.58 -11.41 12.75
N GLN A 213 -25.99 -10.17 12.56
CA GLN A 213 -27.01 -9.80 11.56
C GLN A 213 -26.38 -9.45 10.20
N VAL A 214 -27.04 -9.78 9.09
CA VAL A 214 -26.53 -9.50 7.73
C VAL A 214 -26.18 -8.01 7.56
N SER A 215 -26.93 -7.13 8.21
CA SER A 215 -26.68 -5.69 8.27
C SER A 215 -25.30 -5.34 8.86
N GLN A 216 -24.87 -6.03 9.92
CA GLN A 216 -23.56 -5.86 10.54
C GLN A 216 -22.44 -6.33 9.61
N TYR A 217 -22.67 -7.43 8.89
CA TYR A 217 -21.72 -7.89 7.88
C TYR A 217 -21.55 -6.88 6.76
N LEU A 218 -22.68 -6.44 6.21
CA LEU A 218 -22.72 -5.55 5.06
C LEU A 218 -22.02 -4.24 5.42
N TYR A 219 -22.28 -3.73 6.62
CA TYR A 219 -21.54 -2.59 7.17
C TYR A 219 -20.04 -2.86 7.25
N PHE A 220 -19.62 -4.01 7.78
CA PHE A 220 -18.21 -4.39 7.84
C PHE A 220 -17.56 -4.49 6.46
N LEU A 221 -18.26 -5.02 5.45
CA LEU A 221 -17.71 -5.13 4.09
C LEU A 221 -17.33 -3.77 3.50
N PHE A 222 -18.04 -2.70 3.83
CA PHE A 222 -17.67 -1.34 3.43
C PHE A 222 -16.80 -0.58 4.44
N ALA A 223 -16.80 -0.97 5.72
CA ALA A 223 -16.03 -0.29 6.76
C ALA A 223 -14.52 -0.23 6.44
N PRO A 224 -13.81 0.88 6.73
CA PRO A 224 -12.38 1.04 6.44
C PRO A 224 -11.51 0.31 7.49
N THR A 225 -11.85 -0.94 7.78
CA THR A 225 -11.09 -1.83 8.65
C THR A 225 -11.19 -3.26 8.15
N LEU A 226 -10.18 -4.07 8.46
CA LEU A 226 -10.12 -5.49 8.10
C LEU A 226 -10.40 -6.41 9.28
N ILE A 227 -10.67 -5.87 10.48
CA ILE A 227 -10.99 -6.65 11.69
C ILE A 227 -12.49 -6.58 11.95
N TYR A 228 -13.15 -7.74 11.90
CA TYR A 228 -14.58 -7.87 12.16
C TYR A 228 -14.92 -7.70 13.65
N ARG A 229 -15.93 -6.87 13.94
CA ARG A 229 -16.59 -6.70 15.24
C ARG A 229 -18.09 -6.46 15.01
N ASP A 230 -18.91 -6.85 15.98
CA ASP A 230 -20.37 -6.68 15.86
C ASP A 230 -20.81 -5.22 16.00
N SER A 231 -20.01 -4.42 16.71
CA SER A 231 -20.23 -2.99 16.91
C SER A 231 -18.93 -2.22 16.81
N TYR A 232 -18.97 -1.11 16.07
CA TYR A 232 -17.88 -0.15 15.95
C TYR A 232 -18.30 1.18 16.57
N PRO A 233 -17.35 1.99 17.10
CA PRO A 233 -17.66 3.35 17.53
C PRO A 233 -18.14 4.16 16.33
N ARG A 234 -19.25 4.89 16.50
CA ARG A 234 -19.89 5.65 15.42
C ARG A 234 -19.91 7.14 15.70
N ASN A 235 -19.75 7.95 14.65
CA ASN A 235 -19.97 9.38 14.71
C ASN A 235 -21.47 9.71 14.68
N PRO A 236 -21.91 10.78 15.37
CA PRO A 236 -23.33 11.13 15.45
C PRO A 236 -23.90 11.58 14.09
N VAL A 237 -23.14 12.37 13.34
CA VAL A 237 -23.57 12.99 12.07
C VAL A 237 -22.56 12.73 10.95
N ILE A 238 -23.03 12.80 9.70
CA ILE A 238 -22.19 12.73 8.49
C ILE A 238 -21.96 14.16 7.99
N ARG A 239 -20.70 14.57 7.85
CA ARG A 239 -20.31 15.86 7.28
C ARG A 239 -20.05 15.70 5.78
N TRP A 240 -21.07 15.90 4.95
CA TRP A 240 -20.96 15.75 3.49
C TRP A 240 -19.94 16.67 2.83
N SER A 241 -19.76 17.90 3.34
CA SER A 241 -18.70 18.81 2.87
C SER A 241 -17.30 18.22 3.06
N TYR A 242 -17.05 17.55 4.19
CA TYR A 242 -15.80 16.84 4.43
C TYR A 242 -15.64 15.67 3.46
N VAL A 243 -16.69 14.87 3.24
CA VAL A 243 -16.67 13.76 2.26
C VAL A 243 -16.33 14.28 0.86
N ALA A 244 -17.04 15.31 0.38
CA ALA A 244 -16.80 15.91 -0.93
C ALA A 244 -15.37 16.44 -1.06
N THR A 245 -14.85 17.12 -0.03
CA THR A 245 -13.48 17.62 0.00
C THR A 245 -12.46 16.49 -0.10
N LYS A 246 -12.64 15.40 0.66
CA LYS A 246 -11.73 14.25 0.60
C LYS A 246 -11.81 13.51 -0.73
N LEU A 247 -12.99 13.34 -1.32
CA LEU A 247 -13.14 12.74 -2.65
C LEU A 247 -12.52 13.61 -3.75
N LEU A 248 -12.65 14.94 -3.68
CA LEU A 248 -11.98 15.85 -4.59
C LEU A 248 -10.45 15.76 -4.45
N GLN A 249 -9.92 15.61 -3.23
CA GLN A 249 -8.49 15.37 -3.00
C GLN A 249 -8.02 14.03 -3.58
N VAL A 250 -8.84 12.97 -3.54
CA VAL A 250 -8.52 11.70 -4.22
C VAL A 250 -8.41 11.91 -5.72
N LEU A 251 -9.40 12.59 -6.32
CA LEU A 251 -9.40 12.89 -7.76
C LEU A 251 -8.20 13.76 -8.16
N GLY A 252 -7.91 14.82 -7.39
CA GLY A 252 -6.74 15.67 -7.61
C GLY A 252 -5.42 14.89 -7.51
N SER A 253 -5.33 13.95 -6.57
CA SER A 253 -4.14 13.10 -6.42
C SER A 253 -3.99 12.07 -7.54
N LEU A 254 -5.10 11.58 -8.11
CA LEU A 254 -5.10 10.72 -9.30
C LEU A 254 -4.54 11.47 -10.52
N PHE A 255 -5.03 12.70 -10.76
CA PHE A 255 -4.48 13.55 -11.82
C PHE A 255 -3.02 13.93 -11.57
N TYR A 256 -2.63 14.15 -10.32
CA TYR A 256 -1.23 14.38 -9.98
C TYR A 256 -0.36 13.17 -10.39
N ALA A 257 -0.74 11.96 -9.95
CA ALA A 257 -0.03 10.75 -10.34
C ALA A 257 0.05 10.60 -11.87
N TYR A 258 -1.04 10.88 -12.58
CA TYR A 258 -1.07 10.92 -14.05
C TYR A 258 0.00 11.84 -14.64
N TYR A 259 0.07 13.10 -14.21
CA TYR A 259 1.07 14.05 -14.72
C TYR A 259 2.50 13.65 -14.35
N VAL A 260 2.71 13.05 -13.18
CA VAL A 260 4.01 12.48 -12.79
C VAL A 260 4.44 11.38 -13.77
N PHE A 261 3.54 10.47 -14.14
CA PHE A 261 3.84 9.44 -15.14
C PHE A 261 4.14 10.05 -16.51
N VAL A 262 3.29 10.96 -16.99
CA VAL A 262 3.44 11.57 -18.33
C VAL A 262 4.73 12.38 -18.46
N ARG A 263 5.05 13.20 -17.46
CA ARG A 263 6.19 14.14 -17.55
C ARG A 263 7.51 13.56 -17.08
N LEU A 264 7.50 12.70 -16.05
CA LEU A 264 8.74 12.19 -15.44
C LEU A 264 9.06 10.76 -15.85
N CYS A 265 8.07 9.88 -15.96
CA CYS A 265 8.33 8.46 -16.23
C CYS A 265 8.43 8.16 -17.74
N ILE A 266 7.41 8.52 -18.53
CA ILE A 266 7.31 8.10 -19.95
C ILE A 266 8.54 8.50 -20.79
N PRO A 267 9.03 9.76 -20.77
CA PRO A 267 10.16 10.16 -21.60
C PRO A 267 11.45 9.42 -21.25
N GLN A 268 11.65 9.16 -19.95
CA GLN A 268 12.81 8.44 -19.46
C GLN A 268 12.79 6.97 -19.90
N PHE A 269 11.65 6.28 -19.73
CA PHE A 269 11.59 4.85 -20.05
C PHE A 269 11.50 4.56 -21.54
N ARG A 270 10.84 5.41 -22.34
CA ARG A 270 10.78 5.26 -23.82
C ARG A 270 12.18 5.34 -24.44
N SER A 271 13.03 6.24 -23.96
CA SER A 271 14.40 6.39 -24.49
C SER A 271 15.34 5.27 -24.06
N ILE A 272 15.27 4.84 -22.80
CA ILE A 272 16.20 3.83 -22.24
C ILE A 272 15.84 2.41 -22.68
N SER A 273 14.56 2.09 -22.82
CA SER A 273 14.11 0.76 -23.28
C SER A 273 14.55 0.41 -24.71
N LEU A 274 14.96 1.40 -25.50
CA LEU A 274 15.51 1.21 -26.85
C LEU A 274 17.03 0.99 -26.86
N GLN A 275 17.73 1.21 -25.74
CA GLN A 275 19.17 1.04 -25.63
C GLN A 275 19.53 -0.39 -25.18
N LEU A 276 20.63 -0.93 -25.71
CA LEU A 276 21.19 -2.21 -25.26
C LEU A 276 21.60 -2.12 -23.78
N PHE A 277 21.54 -3.25 -23.08
CA PHE A 277 21.83 -3.33 -21.64
C PHE A 277 23.20 -2.73 -21.29
N ASP A 278 23.18 -1.57 -20.63
CA ASP A 278 24.36 -0.89 -20.08
C ASP A 278 24.15 -0.64 -18.58
N LEU A 279 25.08 -1.12 -17.75
CA LEU A 279 25.04 -0.97 -16.30
C LEU A 279 25.06 0.50 -15.89
N ARG A 280 25.79 1.36 -16.61
CA ARG A 280 25.83 2.79 -16.32
C ARG A 280 24.47 3.44 -16.57
N ALA A 281 23.85 3.16 -17.71
CA ALA A 281 22.50 3.63 -18.02
C ALA A 281 21.46 3.15 -17.00
N MET A 282 21.54 1.88 -16.57
CA MET A 282 20.63 1.32 -15.56
C MET A 282 20.75 2.04 -14.21
N VAL A 283 21.98 2.28 -13.72
CA VAL A 283 22.20 2.99 -12.46
C VAL A 283 21.67 4.42 -12.54
N LEU A 284 21.94 5.14 -13.63
CA LEU A 284 21.40 6.48 -13.86
C LEU A 284 19.86 6.47 -13.91
N CYS A 285 19.27 5.46 -14.55
CA CYS A 285 17.83 5.28 -14.62
C CYS A 285 17.21 5.08 -13.23
N VAL A 286 17.84 4.27 -12.37
CA VAL A 286 17.39 4.09 -10.98
C VAL A 286 17.41 5.42 -10.24
N PHE A 287 18.51 6.18 -10.30
CA PHE A 287 18.60 7.48 -9.61
C PHE A 287 17.58 8.49 -10.11
N ASN A 288 17.38 8.61 -11.42
CA ASN A 288 16.38 9.50 -12.01
C ASN A 288 14.94 9.07 -11.65
N SER A 289 14.72 7.77 -11.43
CA SER A 289 13.42 7.23 -11.02
C SER A 289 13.09 7.42 -9.53
N ILE A 290 14.06 7.85 -8.69
CA ILE A 290 13.82 8.06 -7.25
C ILE A 290 12.78 9.16 -7.04
N LEU A 291 12.94 10.31 -7.69
CA LEU A 291 12.01 11.44 -7.53
C LEU A 291 10.56 11.08 -7.90
N PRO A 292 10.26 10.54 -9.11
CA PRO A 292 8.90 10.14 -9.44
C PRO A 292 8.39 9.02 -8.51
N GLY A 293 9.24 8.06 -8.12
CA GLY A 293 8.84 6.99 -7.20
C GLY A 293 8.44 7.50 -5.81
N VAL A 294 9.18 8.47 -5.27
CA VAL A 294 8.87 9.09 -3.97
C VAL A 294 7.59 9.94 -4.06
N LEU A 295 7.39 10.69 -5.15
CA LEU A 295 6.15 11.43 -5.38
C LEU A 295 4.95 10.50 -5.46
N VAL A 296 5.04 9.41 -6.24
CA VAL A 296 3.99 8.40 -6.33
C VAL A 296 3.72 7.74 -4.97
N LEU A 297 4.75 7.44 -4.18
CA LEU A 297 4.58 6.89 -2.82
C LEU A 297 3.78 7.83 -1.93
N PHE A 298 4.13 9.12 -1.87
CA PHE A 298 3.44 10.10 -1.05
C PHE A 298 2.00 10.36 -1.52
N LEU A 299 1.80 10.45 -2.84
CA LEU A 299 0.47 10.63 -3.43
C LEU A 299 -0.42 9.42 -3.17
N ALA A 300 0.08 8.20 -3.36
CA ALA A 300 -0.68 6.98 -3.08
C ALA A 300 -1.04 6.85 -1.60
N PHE A 301 -0.09 7.17 -0.70
CA PHE A 301 -0.34 7.22 0.74
C PHE A 301 -1.45 8.23 1.08
N PHE A 302 -1.32 9.46 0.60
CA PHE A 302 -2.26 10.53 0.89
C PHE A 302 -3.65 10.25 0.30
N ALA A 303 -3.71 9.88 -0.99
CA ALA A 303 -4.96 9.62 -1.69
C ALA A 303 -5.70 8.43 -1.08
N PHE A 304 -5.02 7.30 -0.87
CA PHE A 304 -5.68 6.08 -0.41
C PHE A 304 -5.83 6.03 1.12
N LEU A 305 -4.72 6.04 1.87
CA LEU A 305 -4.77 5.80 3.32
C LEU A 305 -5.40 6.97 4.08
N HIS A 306 -5.23 8.20 3.60
CA HIS A 306 -5.84 9.37 4.21
C HIS A 306 -7.18 9.72 3.57
N CYS A 307 -7.22 10.20 2.33
CA CYS A 307 -8.43 10.77 1.77
C CYS A 307 -9.54 9.74 1.52
N TRP A 308 -9.24 8.63 0.83
CA TRP A 308 -10.21 7.59 0.51
C TRP A 308 -10.78 6.90 1.75
N LEU A 309 -9.91 6.40 2.64
CA LEU A 309 -10.37 5.75 3.86
C LEU A 309 -11.13 6.70 4.80
N ASN A 310 -10.74 7.98 4.92
CA ASN A 310 -11.52 8.95 5.71
C ASN A 310 -12.85 9.32 5.06
N ALA A 311 -12.93 9.41 3.73
CA ALA A 311 -14.19 9.63 3.03
C ALA A 311 -15.19 8.49 3.32
N PHE A 312 -14.75 7.24 3.18
CA PHE A 312 -15.56 6.07 3.53
C PHE A 312 -15.88 6.00 5.02
N ALA A 313 -14.92 6.37 5.89
CA ALA A 313 -15.16 6.43 7.33
C ALA A 313 -16.26 7.43 7.69
N GLU A 314 -16.23 8.62 7.11
CA GLU A 314 -17.26 9.65 7.34
C GLU A 314 -18.61 9.22 6.77
N MET A 315 -18.67 8.70 5.54
CA MET A 315 -19.91 8.21 4.91
C MET A 315 -20.58 7.10 5.73
N LEU A 316 -19.79 6.17 6.29
CA LEU A 316 -20.31 5.05 7.10
C LEU A 316 -20.56 5.44 8.57
N ARG A 317 -20.16 6.65 8.99
CA ARG A 317 -20.09 7.09 10.39
C ARG A 317 -19.14 6.23 11.23
N PHE A 318 -18.06 5.72 10.66
CA PHE A 318 -17.01 5.01 11.38
C PHE A 318 -16.08 6.00 12.10
N ALA A 319 -15.93 5.84 13.42
CA ALA A 319 -15.24 6.82 14.27
C ALA A 319 -13.76 6.54 14.54
N ASP A 320 -13.27 5.31 14.35
CA ASP A 320 -11.84 4.99 14.58
C ASP A 320 -11.01 5.28 13.32
N ARG A 321 -10.44 6.48 13.19
CA ARG A 321 -9.76 6.92 11.96
C ARG A 321 -8.23 6.80 11.98
N MET A 322 -7.69 5.95 12.86
CA MET A 322 -6.25 5.66 12.88
C MET A 322 -5.90 4.55 11.89
N PHE A 323 -5.89 4.90 10.60
CA PHE A 323 -5.47 4.00 9.52
C PHE A 323 -3.95 3.92 9.37
N TYR A 324 -3.24 4.92 9.90
CA TYR A 324 -1.78 5.03 9.95
C TYR A 324 -1.39 5.87 11.17
N LYS A 325 -0.10 5.85 11.51
CA LYS A 325 0.53 6.69 12.55
C LYS A 325 1.65 7.52 11.92
N ASP A 326 2.48 8.15 12.74
CA ASP A 326 3.63 8.97 12.38
C ASP A 326 4.80 8.14 11.83
N TRP A 327 4.56 7.41 10.75
CA TRP A 327 5.52 6.49 10.15
C TRP A 327 6.79 7.19 9.65
N TRP A 328 6.69 8.47 9.27
CA TRP A 328 7.81 9.31 8.84
C TRP A 328 8.84 9.57 9.97
N ASN A 329 8.43 9.47 11.23
CA ASN A 329 9.30 9.59 12.39
C ASN A 329 9.96 8.26 12.79
N SER A 330 9.75 7.18 12.03
CA SER A 330 10.27 5.86 12.38
C SER A 330 11.79 5.79 12.30
N THR A 331 12.44 5.36 13.38
CA THR A 331 13.89 5.08 13.43
C THR A 331 14.22 3.62 13.12
N SER A 332 13.22 2.74 13.01
CA SER A 332 13.37 1.32 12.67
C SER A 332 12.38 0.91 11.58
N PHE A 333 12.78 -0.05 10.75
CA PHE A 333 11.86 -0.66 9.78
C PHE A 333 10.71 -1.39 10.46
N ALA A 334 10.96 -1.99 11.63
CA ALA A 334 9.92 -2.62 12.42
C ALA A 334 8.82 -1.62 12.84
N ASN A 335 9.19 -0.41 13.25
CA ASN A 335 8.22 0.64 13.56
C ASN A 335 7.53 1.15 12.28
N TYR A 336 8.26 1.33 11.19
CA TYR A 336 7.70 1.73 9.90
C TYR A 336 6.57 0.78 9.45
N TYR A 337 6.80 -0.53 9.42
CA TYR A 337 5.77 -1.51 9.01
C TYR A 337 4.54 -1.52 9.92
N ARG A 338 4.68 -1.22 11.21
CA ARG A 338 3.56 -1.14 12.17
C ARG A 338 2.72 0.14 12.02
N THR A 339 3.31 1.20 11.47
CA THR A 339 2.75 2.55 11.49
C THR A 339 2.29 3.04 10.13
N TRP A 340 2.86 2.53 9.03
CA TRP A 340 2.53 2.92 7.66
C TRP A 340 1.07 2.63 7.29
N ASN A 341 0.65 1.36 7.37
CA ASN A 341 -0.71 0.91 7.10
C ASN A 341 -1.20 0.04 8.24
N VAL A 342 -1.77 0.69 9.26
CA VAL A 342 -2.26 0.03 10.49
C VAL A 342 -3.39 -0.94 10.16
N VAL A 343 -4.20 -0.69 9.13
CA VAL A 343 -5.33 -1.54 8.76
C VAL A 343 -4.85 -2.93 8.31
N VAL A 344 -3.88 -3.00 7.40
CA VAL A 344 -3.30 -4.25 6.91
C VAL A 344 -2.39 -4.87 7.97
N HIS A 345 -1.57 -4.06 8.64
CA HIS A 345 -0.70 -4.52 9.72
C HIS A 345 -1.50 -5.22 10.82
N ASP A 346 -2.61 -4.63 11.28
CA ASP A 346 -3.42 -5.24 12.34
C ASP A 346 -4.01 -6.57 11.88
N TRP A 347 -4.50 -6.67 10.64
CA TRP A 347 -4.99 -7.95 10.11
C TRP A 347 -3.89 -9.03 10.11
N LEU A 348 -2.70 -8.71 9.59
CA LEU A 348 -1.55 -9.61 9.59
C LEU A 348 -1.13 -9.99 11.02
N TYR A 349 -1.13 -9.04 11.95
CA TYR A 349 -0.77 -9.28 13.33
C TYR A 349 -1.77 -10.19 14.05
N TYR A 350 -3.07 -9.91 13.94
CA TYR A 350 -4.11 -10.63 14.68
C TYR A 350 -4.43 -12.01 14.09
N TYR A 351 -4.42 -12.16 12.77
CA TYR A 351 -4.87 -13.39 12.11
C TYR A 351 -3.76 -14.25 11.53
N VAL A 352 -2.58 -13.68 11.23
CA VAL A 352 -1.44 -14.46 10.71
C VAL A 352 -0.42 -14.68 11.82
N TYR A 353 0.15 -13.59 12.36
CA TYR A 353 1.22 -13.67 13.36
C TYR A 353 0.77 -14.38 14.65
N ARG A 354 -0.34 -13.91 15.26
CA ARG A 354 -0.84 -14.48 16.53
C ARG A 354 -1.29 -15.92 16.39
N ASP A 355 -1.92 -16.27 15.28
CA ASP A 355 -2.41 -17.64 15.04
C ASP A 355 -1.26 -18.60 14.76
N PHE A 356 -0.27 -18.18 13.96
CA PHE A 356 0.96 -18.95 13.77
C PHE A 356 1.74 -19.14 15.07
N LEU A 357 1.84 -18.10 15.90
CA LEU A 357 2.42 -18.20 17.23
C LEU A 357 1.66 -19.16 18.15
N TRP A 358 0.33 -19.17 18.07
CA TRP A 358 -0.49 -20.08 18.84
C TRP A 358 -0.29 -21.52 18.39
N MET A 359 -0.28 -21.78 17.08
CA MET A 359 -0.01 -23.10 16.49
C MET A 359 1.39 -23.63 16.84
N SER A 360 2.40 -22.75 16.87
CA SER A 360 3.79 -23.09 17.25
C SER A 360 4.03 -23.11 18.76
N GLN A 361 2.97 -23.12 19.58
CA GLN A 361 3.04 -23.09 21.05
C GLN A 361 3.96 -21.97 21.60
N LYS A 362 4.02 -20.82 20.92
CA LYS A 362 4.83 -19.64 21.23
C LYS A 362 6.35 -19.88 21.23
N ARG A 363 6.82 -20.99 20.67
CA ARG A 363 8.25 -21.36 20.71
C ARG A 363 9.11 -20.56 19.73
N CYS A 364 8.57 -20.17 18.56
CA CYS A 364 9.37 -19.60 17.47
C CYS A 364 8.85 -18.23 16.99
N LYS A 365 9.22 -17.14 17.70
CA LYS A 365 8.84 -15.77 17.30
C LYS A 365 9.46 -15.32 15.97
N ALA A 366 10.72 -15.69 15.72
CA ALA A 366 11.41 -15.34 14.47
C ALA A 366 10.75 -16.02 13.26
N ALA A 367 10.39 -17.30 13.38
CA ALA A 367 9.67 -18.02 12.33
C ALA A 367 8.29 -17.40 12.04
N ALA A 368 7.56 -16.98 13.09
CA ALA A 368 6.29 -16.29 12.93
C ALA A 368 6.43 -14.95 12.21
N MET A 369 7.48 -14.17 12.51
CA MET A 369 7.77 -12.93 11.78
C MET A 369 8.12 -13.21 10.33
N PHE A 370 9.06 -14.13 10.07
CA PHE A 370 9.45 -14.53 8.71
C PHE A 370 8.24 -14.98 7.87
N PHE A 371 7.35 -15.78 8.45
CA PHE A 371 6.13 -16.24 7.79
C PHE A 371 5.22 -15.07 7.39
N VAL A 372 4.98 -14.11 8.30
CA VAL A 372 4.15 -12.94 8.01
C VAL A 372 4.76 -12.06 6.92
N PHE A 373 6.08 -11.84 6.96
CA PHE A 373 6.79 -11.10 5.91
C PHE A 373 6.71 -11.82 4.56
N THR A 374 6.87 -13.13 4.54
CA THR A 374 6.76 -13.94 3.33
C THR A 374 5.36 -13.86 2.73
N VAL A 375 4.32 -14.04 3.55
CA VAL A 375 2.92 -13.90 3.12
C VAL A 375 2.66 -12.50 2.54
N SER A 376 3.13 -11.46 3.22
CA SER A 376 3.01 -10.09 2.72
C SER A 376 3.73 -9.91 1.38
N ALA A 377 4.98 -10.35 1.25
CA ALA A 377 5.78 -10.20 0.04
C ALA A 377 5.16 -10.94 -1.15
N VAL A 378 4.69 -12.18 -0.95
CA VAL A 378 4.01 -12.97 -1.98
C VAL A 378 2.72 -12.29 -2.45
N VAL A 379 1.92 -11.72 -1.55
CA VAL A 379 0.68 -11.03 -1.94
C VAL A 379 0.97 -9.76 -2.74
N HIS A 380 1.99 -8.98 -2.36
CA HIS A 380 2.37 -7.79 -3.14
C HIS A 380 2.88 -8.17 -4.53
N GLU A 381 3.72 -9.20 -4.62
CA GLU A 381 4.22 -9.71 -5.90
C GLU A 381 3.09 -10.28 -6.76
N TYR A 382 2.14 -11.01 -6.16
CA TYR A 382 0.95 -11.50 -6.85
C TYR A 382 0.13 -10.35 -7.45
N ILE A 383 -0.11 -9.27 -6.70
CA ILE A 383 -0.83 -8.10 -7.21
C ILE A 383 -0.09 -7.53 -8.43
N LEU A 384 1.21 -7.28 -8.31
CA LEU A 384 1.99 -6.69 -9.41
C LEU A 384 2.07 -7.63 -10.63
N ALA A 385 2.30 -8.92 -10.42
CA ALA A 385 2.46 -9.89 -11.50
C ALA A 385 1.18 -10.03 -12.34
N ILE A 386 0.01 -10.07 -11.69
CA ILE A 386 -1.27 -10.12 -12.41
C ILE A 386 -1.60 -8.79 -13.07
N CYS A 387 -1.33 -7.65 -12.41
CA CYS A 387 -1.65 -6.33 -12.96
C CYS A 387 -0.78 -5.91 -14.13
N PHE A 388 0.48 -6.34 -14.15
CA PHE A 388 1.38 -6.08 -15.26
C PHE A 388 1.42 -7.22 -16.30
N GLY A 389 0.88 -8.39 -15.98
CA GLY A 389 0.84 -9.54 -16.90
C GLY A 389 2.17 -10.27 -17.08
N PHE A 390 3.17 -10.00 -16.24
CA PHE A 390 4.47 -10.68 -16.23
C PHE A 390 4.95 -10.92 -14.80
N PHE A 391 5.79 -11.94 -14.59
CA PHE A 391 6.37 -12.22 -13.28
C PHE A 391 7.79 -11.68 -13.19
N TYR A 392 8.01 -10.65 -12.35
CA TYR A 392 9.33 -10.07 -12.13
C TYR A 392 9.56 -9.75 -10.65
N PRO A 393 10.08 -10.71 -9.85
CA PRO A 393 10.02 -10.71 -8.38
C PRO A 393 10.98 -9.75 -7.66
N VAL A 394 11.16 -8.55 -8.21
CA VAL A 394 11.97 -7.47 -7.64
C VAL A 394 11.41 -7.04 -6.30
N LEU A 395 10.09 -6.88 -6.19
CA LEU A 395 9.45 -6.44 -4.96
C LEU A 395 9.57 -7.50 -3.87
N PHE A 396 9.30 -8.77 -4.22
CA PHE A 396 9.53 -9.89 -3.32
C PHE A 396 10.97 -9.91 -2.77
N CYS A 397 11.98 -9.79 -3.64
CA CYS A 397 13.38 -9.76 -3.25
C CYS A 397 13.72 -8.53 -2.39
N LEU A 398 13.18 -7.35 -2.69
CA LEU A 398 13.37 -6.14 -1.88
C LEU A 398 12.81 -6.32 -0.47
N PHE A 399 11.59 -6.85 -0.33
CA PHE A 399 10.97 -7.09 0.97
C PHE A 399 11.67 -8.19 1.77
N MET A 400 12.03 -9.31 1.13
CA MET A 400 12.60 -10.46 1.82
C MET A 400 14.07 -10.27 2.15
N CYS A 401 14.88 -9.71 1.24
CA CYS A 401 16.30 -9.48 1.50
C CYS A 401 16.47 -8.22 2.36
N PHE A 402 16.12 -7.06 1.84
CA PHE A 402 16.37 -5.78 2.52
C PHE A 402 15.40 -5.56 3.68
N GLY A 403 14.11 -5.85 3.50
CA GLY A 403 13.12 -5.68 4.56
C GLY A 403 13.40 -6.55 5.79
N MET A 404 13.77 -7.83 5.62
CA MET A 404 14.14 -8.70 6.76
C MET A 404 15.50 -8.33 7.33
N MET A 405 16.51 -8.09 6.49
CA MET A 405 17.85 -7.70 6.93
C MET A 405 17.76 -6.43 7.78
N PHE A 406 17.06 -5.40 7.30
CA PHE A 406 16.90 -4.16 8.06
C PHE A 406 16.02 -4.31 9.29
N ASN A 407 15.03 -5.20 9.32
CA ASN A 407 14.26 -5.46 10.53
C ASN A 407 15.13 -6.03 11.67
N PHE A 408 16.11 -6.88 11.34
CA PHE A 408 17.04 -7.42 12.34
C PHE A 408 18.20 -6.47 12.68
N ILE A 409 18.77 -5.76 11.70
CA ILE A 409 19.90 -4.84 11.91
C ILE A 409 19.45 -3.54 12.58
N LEU A 410 18.33 -2.97 12.13
CA LEU A 410 17.75 -1.72 12.61
C LEU A 410 16.69 -1.99 13.67
N HIS A 411 17.12 -2.59 14.80
CA HIS A 411 16.22 -2.94 15.89
C HIS A 411 15.70 -1.70 16.64
N ASP A 412 14.50 -1.80 17.22
CA ASP A 412 13.76 -0.76 17.98
C ASP A 412 14.52 -0.11 19.16
N GLN A 413 15.71 -0.60 19.51
CA GLN A 413 16.54 -0.02 20.56
C GLN A 413 17.36 1.17 20.06
N ARG A 414 17.52 1.31 18.73
CA ARG A 414 18.26 2.41 18.10
C ARG A 414 17.32 3.60 17.87
N LYS A 415 17.51 4.67 18.66
CA LYS A 415 16.62 5.86 18.69
C LYS A 415 17.24 7.14 18.13
N GLY A 416 18.48 7.08 17.66
CA GLY A 416 19.18 8.25 17.11
C GLY A 416 18.57 8.72 15.77
N PRO A 417 18.69 10.02 15.43
CA PRO A 417 18.14 10.61 14.20
C PRO A 417 18.79 10.03 12.93
N ILE A 418 20.05 9.58 13.00
CA ILE A 418 20.77 8.93 11.89
C ILE A 418 20.01 7.72 11.34
N TRP A 419 19.27 6.99 12.19
CA TRP A 419 18.52 5.81 11.77
C TRP A 419 17.26 6.17 10.97
N ASN A 420 16.68 7.34 11.24
CA ASN A 420 15.60 7.89 10.42
C ASN A 420 16.12 8.25 9.03
N ILE A 421 17.30 8.88 8.94
CA ILE A 421 17.96 9.21 7.65
C ILE A 421 18.23 7.93 6.84
N ILE A 422 18.83 6.90 7.46
CA ILE A 422 19.09 5.61 6.80
C ILE A 422 17.80 4.96 6.30
N MET A 423 16.72 5.02 7.09
CA MET A 423 15.41 4.50 6.71
C MET A 423 14.87 5.22 5.46
N TRP A 424 14.91 6.55 5.44
CA TRP A 424 14.47 7.34 4.28
C TRP A 424 15.32 7.09 3.04
N THR A 425 16.65 7.07 3.17
CA THR A 425 17.54 6.77 2.06
C THR A 425 17.25 5.39 1.46
N SER A 426 17.03 4.37 2.31
CA SER A 426 16.67 3.04 1.85
C SER A 426 15.27 3.00 1.21
N LEU A 427 14.30 3.75 1.73
CA LEU A 427 12.95 3.82 1.18
C LEU A 427 12.95 4.50 -0.20
N PHE A 428 13.68 5.60 -0.35
CA PHE A 428 13.82 6.33 -1.61
C PHE A 428 14.52 5.50 -2.67
N LEU A 429 15.64 4.86 -2.32
CA LEU A 429 16.34 3.96 -3.23
C LEU A 429 15.44 2.78 -3.63
N GLY A 430 14.73 2.17 -2.68
CA GLY A 430 13.78 1.09 -2.94
C GLY A 430 12.69 1.49 -3.94
N GLN A 431 12.07 2.67 -3.77
CA GLN A 431 11.07 3.16 -4.73
C GLN A 431 11.64 3.44 -6.11
N GLY A 432 12.85 4.01 -6.19
CA GLY A 432 13.55 4.22 -7.46
C GLY A 432 13.79 2.91 -8.21
N VAL A 433 14.25 1.87 -7.49
CA VAL A 433 14.47 0.53 -8.07
C VAL A 433 13.15 -0.09 -8.56
N ILE A 434 12.08 -0.02 -7.78
CA ILE A 434 10.77 -0.58 -8.15
C ILE A 434 10.24 0.10 -9.42
N ILE A 435 10.15 1.42 -9.44
CA ILE A 435 9.62 2.16 -10.60
C ILE A 435 10.48 1.91 -11.84
N CYS A 436 11.81 1.92 -11.69
CA CYS A 436 12.73 1.69 -12.79
C CYS A 436 12.56 0.30 -13.41
N LEU A 437 12.69 -0.74 -12.60
CA LEU A 437 12.75 -2.13 -13.06
C LEU A 437 11.41 -2.61 -13.61
N TYR A 438 10.29 -2.29 -12.94
CA TYR A 438 8.96 -2.66 -13.45
C TYR A 438 8.59 -1.91 -14.73
N SER A 439 8.93 -0.62 -14.83
CA SER A 439 8.65 0.15 -16.06
C SER A 439 9.50 -0.36 -17.21
N GLN A 440 10.79 -0.63 -17.00
CA GLN A 440 11.67 -1.17 -18.03
C GLN A 440 11.18 -2.52 -18.55
N GLU A 441 10.76 -3.42 -17.65
CA GLU A 441 10.20 -4.71 -18.04
C GLU A 441 8.88 -4.54 -18.82
N TRP A 442 7.99 -3.66 -18.36
CA TRP A 442 6.74 -3.35 -19.06
C TRP A 442 6.96 -2.86 -20.50
N TYR A 443 7.89 -1.93 -20.71
CA TYR A 443 8.23 -1.46 -22.05
C TYR A 443 8.92 -2.55 -22.88
N ALA A 444 9.83 -3.33 -22.29
CA ALA A 444 10.52 -4.42 -23.00
C ALA A 444 9.54 -5.49 -23.51
N GLN A 445 8.53 -5.85 -22.72
CA GLN A 445 7.47 -6.78 -23.12
C GLN A 445 6.65 -6.26 -24.31
N ARG A 446 6.41 -4.94 -24.36
CA ARG A 446 5.64 -4.31 -25.43
C ARG A 446 6.42 -4.17 -26.74
N TYR A 447 7.72 -3.89 -26.66
CA TYR A 447 8.58 -3.83 -27.86
C TYR A 447 8.98 -5.22 -28.40
N CYS A 448 9.09 -6.23 -27.53
CA CYS A 448 9.50 -7.59 -27.88
C CYS A 448 8.45 -8.65 -27.45
N PRO A 449 7.23 -8.66 -28.02
CA PRO A 449 6.17 -9.59 -27.63
C PRO A 449 6.55 -11.05 -27.91
N VAL A 450 6.23 -11.94 -26.98
CA VAL A 450 6.46 -13.39 -27.10
C VAL A 450 5.32 -14.02 -27.89
N LYS A 451 5.62 -14.72 -28.99
CA LYS A 451 4.61 -15.36 -29.85
C LYS A 451 4.10 -16.69 -29.30
N GLU A 452 4.96 -17.47 -28.63
CA GLU A 452 4.63 -18.75 -27.99
C GLU A 452 5.36 -18.86 -26.65
N PRO A 453 4.73 -18.52 -25.52
CA PRO A 453 5.43 -18.49 -24.24
C PRO A 453 5.66 -19.90 -23.71
N SER A 454 6.92 -20.31 -23.62
CA SER A 454 7.31 -21.42 -22.74
C SER A 454 7.23 -21.01 -21.27
N PHE A 455 7.05 -21.96 -20.35
CA PHE A 455 7.01 -21.66 -18.90
C PHE A 455 8.27 -20.95 -18.40
N LEU A 456 9.43 -21.29 -18.97
CA LEU A 456 10.69 -20.62 -18.65
C LEU A 456 10.72 -19.18 -19.17
N GLU A 457 10.18 -18.92 -20.36
CA GLU A 457 10.10 -17.55 -20.90
C GLU A 457 9.17 -16.63 -20.10
N LEU A 458 8.14 -17.19 -19.45
CA LEU A 458 7.28 -16.44 -18.54
C LEU A 458 7.99 -16.02 -17.25
N LEU A 459 9.00 -16.80 -16.82
CA LEU A 459 9.79 -16.55 -15.61
C LEU A 459 11.04 -15.70 -15.86
N THR A 460 11.54 -15.66 -17.10
CA THR A 460 12.73 -14.88 -17.45
C THR A 460 12.35 -13.44 -17.84
N PRO A 461 12.92 -12.42 -17.17
CA PRO A 461 12.65 -11.03 -17.52
C PRO A 461 13.15 -10.70 -18.93
N ARG A 462 12.33 -9.98 -19.70
CA ARG A 462 12.61 -9.60 -21.08
C ARG A 462 13.55 -8.41 -21.19
N SER A 463 13.57 -7.56 -20.17
CA SER A 463 14.50 -6.44 -20.05
C SER A 463 15.97 -6.85 -20.19
N TRP A 464 16.32 -8.12 -19.95
CA TRP A 464 17.70 -8.63 -20.07
C TRP A 464 17.97 -9.38 -21.37
N SER A 465 16.93 -9.79 -22.11
CA SER A 465 17.04 -10.68 -23.28
C SER A 465 16.52 -10.07 -24.59
N CYS A 466 15.72 -9.00 -24.54
CA CYS A 466 15.23 -8.30 -25.72
C CYS A 466 16.38 -7.51 -26.37
N HIS A 467 16.99 -8.10 -27.40
CA HIS A 467 17.83 -7.38 -28.34
C HIS A 467 16.94 -6.76 -29.42
N LEU A 468 16.62 -5.47 -29.31
CA LEU A 468 15.88 -4.76 -30.34
C LEU A 468 16.62 -4.88 -31.69
N GLN A 469 16.02 -5.60 -32.64
CA GLN A 469 16.44 -5.52 -34.05
C GLN A 469 16.05 -4.12 -34.53
N LYS A 470 17.05 -3.32 -34.96
CA LYS A 470 16.94 -1.91 -35.39
C LYS A 470 15.90 -1.60 -36.49
N GLY A 471 15.12 -2.57 -36.98
CA GLY A 471 14.22 -2.42 -38.14
C GLY A 471 12.75 -2.10 -37.84
N LEU A 472 12.27 -2.20 -36.60
CA LEU A 472 10.83 -2.06 -36.25
C LEU A 472 10.42 -0.68 -35.71
N VAL A 473 11.37 0.26 -35.58
CA VAL A 473 11.14 1.59 -34.98
C VAL A 473 10.25 2.49 -35.86
N ALA A 474 10.02 2.15 -37.12
CA ALA A 474 9.24 2.97 -38.05
C ALA A 474 7.72 2.92 -37.85
N ASP A 475 7.19 1.95 -37.07
CA ASP A 475 5.74 1.74 -36.93
C ASP A 475 5.20 2.04 -35.51
N SER A 476 6.07 2.40 -34.55
CA SER A 476 5.68 2.67 -33.16
C SER A 476 5.40 4.14 -32.84
N ASP A 477 5.49 5.05 -33.82
CA ASP A 477 5.17 6.48 -33.64
C ASP A 477 3.66 6.79 -33.69
N ARG A 478 2.80 5.76 -33.65
CA ARG A 478 1.34 5.89 -33.71
C ARG A 478 0.56 5.31 -32.51
N LEU A 479 1.21 5.03 -31.39
CA LEU A 479 0.55 4.43 -30.21
C LEU A 479 0.84 5.16 -28.89
#